data_AF-A0A2V7VDA2-F1
#
_entry.id   AF-A0A2V7VDA2-F1
#
_cell.length_a   1.000
_cell.length_b   1.000
_cell.length_c   1.000
_cell.angle_alpha   90.00
_cell.angle_beta   90.00
_cell.angle_gamma   90.00
#
_symmetry.space_group_name_H-M   'P 1'
#
loop_
_entity.id
_entity.type
_entity.pdbx_description
1 polymer ?
#
loop_
_entity_poly.entity_id
_entity_poly.type
_entity_poly.pdbx_seq_one_letter_code
_entity_poly.pdbx_strand_id
1 'polypeptide(L)'
;ETARITDEDAPVTVLVPADPVFTTPNRIGPGDWQGWVQERGTYFLDARDPRYVDLVSMTDPFPLNPGVRKGALVEAPVGQGTWTYVGLGLFRQVTAGTPGAYRLLANLVSRPAGR
;
A
#
# COMPACT_ATOMS: atom_id res chain seq x y z
N GLU A 1 17.28 -5.79 -7.82
CA GLU A 1 17.06 -5.40 -6.41
C GLU A 1 15.82 -6.11 -5.90
N THR A 2 15.77 -6.57 -4.65
CA THR A 2 14.61 -7.28 -4.11
C THR A 2 13.46 -6.31 -3.86
N ALA A 3 12.42 -6.40 -4.68
CA ALA A 3 11.20 -5.59 -4.60
C ALA A 3 10.25 -6.11 -3.51
N ARG A 4 10.71 -6.14 -2.24
CA ARG A 4 9.93 -6.60 -1.09
C ARG A 4 10.35 -5.93 0.22
N ILE A 5 9.43 -5.98 1.18
CA ILE A 5 9.65 -5.63 2.59
C ILE A 5 9.17 -6.83 3.41
N THR A 6 10.10 -7.52 4.04
CA THR A 6 9.87 -8.80 4.72
C THR A 6 9.44 -8.67 6.16
N ASP A 7 9.85 -7.59 6.82
CA ASP A 7 9.46 -7.28 8.18
C ASP A 7 8.03 -6.71 8.20
N GLU A 8 7.14 -7.35 8.96
CA GLU A 8 5.73 -6.97 9.16
C GLU A 8 5.54 -5.65 9.91
N ASP A 9 6.50 -5.26 10.73
CA ASP A 9 6.48 -4.06 11.56
C ASP A 9 7.18 -2.87 10.90
N ALA A 10 7.83 -3.08 9.75
CA ALA A 10 8.48 -2.04 8.96
C ALA A 10 7.56 -0.80 8.81
N PRO A 11 8.01 0.41 9.19
CA PRO A 11 7.18 1.61 9.16
C PRO A 11 6.69 1.95 7.75
N VAL A 12 5.40 2.25 7.63
CA VAL A 12 4.78 2.68 6.38
C VAL A 12 4.72 4.21 6.35
N THR A 13 5.39 4.81 5.38
CA THR A 13 5.30 6.24 5.08
C THR A 13 4.26 6.46 3.99
N VAL A 14 3.17 7.16 4.31
CA VAL A 14 2.16 7.58 3.34
C VAL A 14 2.69 8.78 2.54
N LEU A 15 2.79 8.63 1.23
CA LEU A 15 3.36 9.63 0.32
C LEU A 15 2.32 10.66 -0.16
N VAL A 16 1.06 10.23 -0.29
CA VAL A 16 -0.04 11.06 -0.78
C VAL A 16 -1.20 11.00 0.23
N PRO A 17 -1.12 11.67 1.39
CA PRO A 17 -2.07 11.51 2.48
C PRO A 17 -3.50 11.98 2.17
N ALA A 18 -3.68 12.78 1.12
CA ALA A 18 -4.98 13.23 0.64
C ALA A 18 -5.66 12.25 -0.33
N ASP A 19 -4.99 11.17 -0.74
CA ASP A 19 -5.56 10.20 -1.68
C ASP A 19 -6.85 9.56 -1.09
N PRO A 20 -7.91 9.36 -1.90
CA PRO A 20 -9.13 8.70 -1.45
C PRO A 20 -8.89 7.34 -0.78
N VAL A 21 -7.87 6.59 -1.20
CA VAL A 21 -7.54 5.29 -0.59
C VAL A 21 -7.21 5.40 0.91
N PHE A 22 -6.77 6.56 1.39
CA PHE A 22 -6.46 6.82 2.80
C PHE A 22 -7.53 7.63 3.53
N THR A 23 -8.53 8.15 2.83
CA THR A 23 -9.45 9.14 3.40
C THR A 23 -10.92 8.74 3.35
N THR A 24 -11.33 7.82 2.48
CA THR A 24 -12.74 7.43 2.34
C THR A 24 -12.95 5.96 1.95
N PRO A 25 -13.97 5.27 2.48
CA PRO A 25 -14.90 5.73 3.54
C PRO A 25 -14.26 5.77 4.93
N ASN A 26 -13.08 5.16 5.11
CA ASN A 26 -12.35 5.17 6.37
C ASN A 26 -11.13 6.08 6.27
N ARG A 27 -10.82 6.81 7.35
CA ARG A 27 -9.51 7.46 7.48
C ARG A 27 -8.48 6.43 7.91
N ILE A 28 -7.41 6.29 7.13
CA ILE A 28 -6.26 5.43 7.42
C ILE A 28 -5.20 6.28 8.12
N GLY A 29 -4.77 5.84 9.31
CA GLY A 29 -3.72 6.47 10.10
C GLY A 29 -2.61 5.50 10.51
N PRO A 30 -1.65 5.96 11.34
CA PRO A 30 -0.53 5.12 11.76
C PRO A 30 -0.94 3.78 12.42
N GLY A 31 -2.06 3.77 13.16
CA GLY A 31 -2.58 2.56 13.81
C GLY A 31 -3.09 1.49 12.85
N ASP A 32 -3.48 1.86 11.63
CA ASP A 32 -3.98 0.90 10.63
C ASP A 32 -2.87 0.03 10.01
N TRP A 33 -1.60 0.40 10.26
CA TRP A 33 -0.43 -0.37 9.84
C TRP A 33 0.07 -1.31 10.95
N GLN A 34 -0.59 -1.39 12.10
CA GLN A 34 -0.15 -2.24 13.21
C GLN A 34 -0.76 -3.64 13.17
N GLY A 35 -0.11 -4.59 13.84
CA GLY A 35 -0.63 -5.95 14.04
C GLY A 35 -0.65 -6.79 12.75
N TRP A 36 0.19 -6.45 11.78
CA TRP A 36 0.36 -7.28 10.59
C TRP A 36 1.02 -8.60 10.98
N VAL A 37 0.53 -9.72 10.46
CA VAL A 37 0.98 -11.07 10.84
C VAL A 37 2.10 -11.62 9.95
N GLN A 38 2.50 -10.86 8.93
CA GLN A 38 3.53 -11.21 7.97
C GLN A 38 3.94 -9.96 7.17
N GLU A 39 5.10 -10.02 6.51
CA GLU A 39 5.68 -9.11 5.52
C GLU A 39 4.74 -8.00 4.99
N ARG A 40 5.26 -6.77 4.90
CA ARG A 40 4.51 -5.65 4.31
C ARG A 40 4.16 -5.87 2.85
N GLY A 41 5.01 -6.56 2.10
CA GLY A 41 4.65 -6.94 0.74
C GLY A 41 5.81 -7.39 -0.11
N THR A 42 5.44 -7.89 -1.29
CA THR A 42 6.37 -8.50 -2.25
C THR A 42 5.97 -8.11 -3.67
N TYR A 43 6.91 -8.29 -4.61
CA TYR A 43 6.69 -8.04 -6.04
C TYR A 43 6.40 -6.58 -6.38
N PHE A 44 6.99 -5.62 -5.66
CA PHE A 44 6.68 -4.21 -5.86
C PHE A 44 6.86 -3.78 -7.32
N LEU A 45 5.91 -2.97 -7.78
CA LEU A 45 5.89 -2.46 -9.12
C LEU A 45 7.07 -1.52 -9.34
N ASP A 46 7.88 -1.82 -10.35
CA ASP A 46 8.86 -0.88 -10.87
C ASP A 46 8.14 0.14 -11.76
N ALA A 47 7.66 1.22 -11.14
CA ALA A 47 6.84 2.23 -11.81
C ALA A 47 7.67 3.03 -12.82
N ARG A 48 7.41 2.82 -14.11
CA ARG A 48 8.14 3.48 -15.22
C ARG A 48 7.30 4.46 -16.03
N ASP A 49 5.99 4.50 -15.79
CA ASP A 49 5.07 5.43 -16.45
C ASP A 49 4.86 6.67 -15.57
N PRO A 50 4.94 7.90 -16.11
CA PRO A 50 4.77 9.13 -15.33
C PRO A 50 3.36 9.29 -14.73
N ARG A 51 2.36 8.52 -15.19
CA ARG A 51 1.01 8.51 -14.61
C ARG A 51 0.92 7.70 -13.32
N TYR A 52 1.94 6.88 -13.03
CA TYR A 52 1.96 6.05 -11.83
C TYR A 52 2.35 6.88 -10.62
N VAL A 53 1.50 6.81 -9.60
CA VAL A 53 1.68 7.51 -8.33
C VAL A 53 1.89 6.47 -7.24
N ASP A 54 3.10 6.44 -6.68
CA ASP A 54 3.38 5.67 -5.47
C ASP A 54 2.68 6.30 -4.26
N LEU A 55 1.90 5.50 -3.55
CA LEU A 55 1.10 5.98 -2.43
C LEU A 55 1.76 5.74 -1.07
N VAL A 56 2.65 4.75 -1.00
CA VAL A 56 3.41 4.43 0.22
C VAL A 56 4.88 4.17 -0.09
N SER A 57 5.73 4.38 0.90
CA SER A 57 7.11 3.90 0.91
C SER A 57 7.46 3.27 2.25
N MET A 58 8.40 2.34 2.22
CA MET A 58 8.85 1.57 3.39
C MET A 58 10.34 1.30 3.25
N THR A 59 11.03 1.05 4.36
CA THR A 59 12.41 0.53 4.36
C THR A 59 12.42 -0.75 5.16
N ASP A 60 13.03 -1.79 4.59
CA ASP A 60 13.22 -3.04 5.29
C ASP A 60 14.37 -2.85 6.29
N PRO A 61 14.20 -3.20 7.59
CA PRO A 61 15.26 -3.04 8.57
C PRO A 61 16.43 -4.01 8.37
N PHE A 62 16.29 -5.05 7.54
CA PHE A 62 17.36 -6.03 7.34
C PHE A 62 18.54 -5.41 6.57
N PRO A 63 19.79 -5.52 7.09
CA PRO A 63 20.98 -4.92 6.46
C PRO A 63 21.25 -5.37 5.02
N LEU A 64 20.78 -6.57 4.64
CA LEU A 64 20.95 -7.13 3.29
C LEU A 64 19.84 -6.72 2.32
N ASN A 65 18.84 -5.95 2.75
CA ASN A 65 17.81 -5.35 1.90
C ASN A 65 17.73 -3.82 2.10
N PRO A 66 18.85 -3.08 1.95
CA PRO A 66 18.89 -1.66 2.29
C PRO A 66 18.10 -0.82 1.27
N GLY A 67 17.58 0.32 1.75
CA GLY A 67 17.03 1.38 0.91
C GLY A 67 15.51 1.51 0.97
N VAL A 68 15.03 2.68 0.59
CA VAL A 68 13.60 2.98 0.54
C VAL A 68 13.00 2.24 -0.65
N ARG A 69 11.89 1.54 -0.41
CA ARG A 69 11.09 0.85 -1.42
C ARG A 69 9.78 1.60 -1.63
N LYS A 70 9.43 1.74 -2.91
CA LYS A 70 8.13 2.19 -3.41
C LYS A 70 7.51 1.06 -4.26
N GLY A 71 6.36 1.28 -4.89
CA GLY A 71 5.73 0.28 -5.75
C GLY A 71 4.83 -0.73 -5.03
N ALA A 72 4.65 -0.60 -3.71
CA ALA A 72 3.81 -1.51 -2.93
C ALA A 72 2.32 -1.19 -3.04
N LEU A 73 1.98 0.08 -3.25
CA LEU A 73 0.63 0.56 -3.51
C LEU A 73 0.75 1.72 -4.51
N VAL A 74 0.26 1.50 -5.73
CA VAL A 74 0.43 2.43 -6.85
C VAL A 74 -0.90 2.69 -7.52
N GLU A 75 -1.18 3.94 -7.89
CA GLU A 75 -2.37 4.30 -8.63
C GLU A 75 -2.07 5.01 -9.94
N ALA A 76 -3.01 4.87 -10.88
CA ALA A 76 -2.99 5.57 -12.16
C ALA A 76 -4.41 5.85 -12.65
N PRO A 77 -4.68 7.02 -13.27
CA PRO A 77 -5.92 7.24 -13.99
C PRO A 77 -5.96 6.40 -15.27
N VAL A 78 -7.10 5.74 -15.52
CA VAL A 78 -7.36 4.97 -16.74
C VAL A 78 -8.77 5.27 -17.23
N GLY A 79 -8.90 6.05 -18.30
CA GLY A 79 -10.21 6.52 -18.78
C GLY A 79 -10.94 7.32 -17.70
N GLN A 80 -12.17 6.90 -17.38
CA GLN A 80 -12.99 7.46 -16.28
C GLN A 80 -12.81 6.68 -14.96
N GLY A 81 -11.71 5.94 -14.81
CA GLY A 81 -11.48 5.06 -13.66
C GLY A 81 -10.10 5.24 -13.06
N THR A 82 -9.89 4.55 -11.94
CA THR A 82 -8.57 4.36 -11.33
C THR A 82 -8.17 2.91 -11.52
N TRP A 83 -6.92 2.70 -11.94
CA TRP A 83 -6.24 1.44 -11.77
C TRP A 83 -5.36 1.50 -10.52
N THR A 84 -5.47 0.51 -9.64
CA THR A 84 -4.68 0.41 -8.41
C THR A 84 -3.91 -0.91 -8.40
N TYR A 85 -2.60 -0.84 -8.28
CA TYR A 85 -1.72 -1.96 -8.01
C TYR A 85 -1.53 -2.14 -6.51
N VAL A 86 -1.74 -3.37 -6.02
CA VAL A 86 -1.60 -3.73 -4.60
C VAL A 86 -0.54 -4.83 -4.46
N GLY A 87 0.72 -4.42 -4.25
CA GLY A 87 1.84 -5.31 -3.90
C GLY A 87 2.01 -5.52 -2.40
N LEU A 88 1.17 -4.85 -1.59
CA LEU A 88 1.07 -5.11 -0.16
C LEU A 88 0.65 -6.56 0.10
N GLY A 89 1.14 -7.12 1.21
CA GLY A 89 0.71 -8.42 1.75
C GLY A 89 -0.76 -8.44 2.24
N LEU A 90 -1.60 -7.56 1.71
CA LEU A 90 -2.95 -7.24 2.17
C LEU A 90 -3.84 -8.48 2.27
N PHE A 91 -3.75 -9.38 1.28
CA PHE A 91 -4.56 -10.60 1.27
C PHE A 91 -4.36 -11.46 2.53
N ARG A 92 -3.12 -11.54 3.04
CA ARG A 92 -2.82 -12.28 4.28
C ARG A 92 -3.36 -11.57 5.50
N GLN A 93 -3.25 -10.24 5.53
CA GLN A 93 -3.71 -9.43 6.65
C GLN A 93 -5.24 -9.42 6.77
N VAL A 94 -5.93 -9.42 5.64
CA VAL A 94 -7.38 -9.59 5.58
C VAL A 94 -7.75 -10.99 6.08
N THR A 95 -7.13 -12.06 5.58
CA THR A 95 -7.38 -13.42 6.09
C THR A 95 -7.12 -13.55 7.60
N ALA A 96 -6.13 -12.83 8.12
CA ALA A 96 -5.76 -12.84 9.54
C ALA A 96 -6.64 -11.98 10.45
N GLY A 97 -7.63 -11.25 9.92
CA GLY A 97 -8.51 -10.43 10.77
C GLY A 97 -7.95 -9.04 11.11
N THR A 98 -6.90 -8.57 10.44
CA THR A 98 -6.21 -7.30 10.79
C THR A 98 -7.12 -6.09 10.55
N PRO A 99 -7.52 -5.30 11.58
CA PRO A 99 -8.53 -4.25 11.40
C PRO A 99 -8.18 -3.20 10.35
N GLY A 100 -6.93 -2.73 10.34
CA GLY A 100 -6.47 -1.74 9.36
C GLY A 100 -6.46 -2.27 7.92
N ALA A 101 -6.21 -3.57 7.73
CA ALA A 101 -6.27 -4.22 6.43
C ALA A 101 -7.71 -4.23 5.88
N TYR A 102 -8.70 -4.50 6.72
CA TYR A 102 -10.11 -4.43 6.31
C TYR A 102 -10.54 -3.01 5.95
N ARG A 103 -10.09 -1.99 6.70
CA ARG A 103 -10.39 -0.58 6.36
C ARG A 103 -9.74 -0.17 5.04
N LEU A 104 -8.49 -0.54 4.82
CA LEU A 104 -7.80 -0.28 3.55
C LEU A 104 -8.49 -1.00 2.38
N LEU A 105 -8.87 -2.26 2.55
CA LEU A 105 -9.62 -3.01 1.55
C LEU A 105 -10.97 -2.34 1.24
N ALA A 106 -11.71 -1.91 2.27
CA ALA A 106 -12.97 -1.20 2.10
C ALA A 106 -12.79 0.09 1.28
N ASN A 107 -11.72 0.86 1.54
CA ASN A 107 -11.39 2.05 0.76
C ASN A 107 -11.04 1.72 -0.70
N LEU A 108 -10.27 0.65 -0.93
CA LEU A 108 -9.90 0.20 -2.28
C LEU A 108 -11.10 -0.24 -3.12
N VAL A 109 -12.09 -0.91 -2.54
CA VAL A 109 -13.30 -1.35 -3.27
C VAL A 109 -14.38 -0.28 -3.37
N SER A 110 -14.30 0.74 -2.51
CA SER A 110 -15.27 1.87 -2.46
C SER A 110 -14.76 3.10 -3.20
N ARG A 111 -13.80 2.93 -4.13
CA ARG A 111 -13.24 4.05 -4.90
C ARG A 111 -14.38 4.86 -5.54
N PRO A 112 -14.33 6.20 -5.45
CA PRO A 112 -15.28 7.02 -6.19
C PRO A 112 -15.23 6.63 -7.67
N ALA A 113 -16.39 6.56 -8.33
CA ALA A 113 -16.42 6.55 -9.78
C ALA A 113 -15.57 7.73 -10.28
N GLY A 114 -14.71 7.51 -11.29
CA GLY A 114 -13.79 8.56 -11.72
C GLY A 114 -14.57 9.79 -12.17
N ARG A 115 -14.01 10.95 -11.82
CA ARG A 115 -14.53 12.25 -12.25
C ARG A 115 -14.45 12.42 -13.76
#